data_AF-A0A1I7ZVB7-F1
#
_entry.id   AF-A0A1I7ZVB7-F1
#
_cell.length_a   1.000
_cell.length_b   1.000
_cell.length_c   1.000
_cell.angle_alpha   90.00
_cell.angle_beta   90.00
_cell.angle_gamma   90.00
#
_symmetry.space_group_name_H-M   'P 1'
#
loop_
_entity.id
_entity.type
_entity.pdbx_description
1 polymer ?
#
loop_
_entity_poly.entity_id
_entity_poly.type
_entity_poly.pdbx_seq_one_letter_code
_entity_poly.pdbx_strand_id
1 'polypeptide(L)'
;MLPSRLTLLFASFLCVISGSRYATKIRVFDGGLEVHETTDFSRLFVSERLDGELIDCWEVTDIEELSKRVPLFVASNGEVDSDVAVDQRAFADLAAKCKHQSRSPTNSRHKRAMSIFPGTNWCGSGHQAPDPHTTSSETDKCCRQHDSCPIFLGSGEFKYGTRNYLPYTISYCKCDYRFHGCLKNTSSVAADLLGRFYFNVAHNECFDLVYEETCKEWYLFGLGGCKSYGRTRVARFRELPRY
;
A
#
# COMPACT_ATOMS: atom_id res chain seq x y z
N MET A 1 -39.64 20.75 -42.76
CA MET A 1 -38.79 20.06 -43.76
C MET A 1 -37.78 19.20 -43.00
N LEU A 2 -37.63 17.93 -43.38
CA LEU A 2 -36.44 17.11 -43.08
C LEU A 2 -35.33 17.43 -44.12
N PRO A 3 -34.10 16.90 -44.02
CA PRO A 3 -33.49 16.08 -42.95
C PRO A 3 -32.30 16.86 -42.32
N SER A 4 -31.19 16.33 -41.76
CA SER A 4 -30.68 14.98 -41.39
C SER A 4 -29.61 15.16 -40.30
N ARG A 5 -29.51 14.22 -39.32
CA ARG A 5 -28.23 13.78 -38.73
C ARG A 5 -28.29 12.31 -38.34
N LEU A 6 -27.12 11.68 -38.39
CA LEU A 6 -26.94 10.23 -38.55
C LEU A 6 -27.02 9.48 -37.20
N THR A 7 -27.69 8.33 -37.21
CA THR A 7 -27.80 7.43 -36.07
C THR A 7 -26.49 6.68 -35.83
N LEU A 8 -26.01 6.68 -34.59
CA LEU A 8 -25.21 5.57 -34.06
C LEU A 8 -25.88 5.06 -32.78
N LEU A 9 -25.85 3.74 -32.62
CA LEU A 9 -26.83 3.01 -31.82
C LEU A 9 -26.52 3.10 -30.32
N PHE A 10 -27.46 3.67 -29.56
CA PHE A 10 -27.61 3.30 -28.15
C PHE A 10 -28.08 1.84 -28.10
N ALA A 11 -27.16 0.91 -27.81
CA ALA A 11 -27.51 -0.45 -27.47
C ALA A 11 -28.04 -0.50 -26.03
N SER A 12 -29.25 -1.04 -25.88
CA SER A 12 -30.09 -0.87 -24.70
C SER A 12 -29.80 -1.87 -23.58
N PHE A 13 -29.97 -1.40 -22.34
CA PHE A 13 -30.69 -2.04 -21.23
C PHE A 13 -30.32 -3.46 -20.74
N LEU A 14 -30.27 -3.54 -19.40
CA LEU A 14 -30.55 -4.71 -18.54
C LEU A 14 -29.47 -5.80 -18.38
N CYS A 15 -28.68 -5.63 -17.32
CA CYS A 15 -28.49 -6.72 -16.35
C CYS A 15 -28.57 -6.18 -14.92
N VAL A 16 -29.80 -6.02 -14.41
CA VAL A 16 -30.04 -5.82 -12.96
C VAL A 16 -30.18 -7.20 -12.33
N ILE A 17 -29.07 -7.82 -11.95
CA ILE A 17 -29.05 -9.00 -11.09
C ILE A 17 -27.97 -8.81 -10.03
N SER A 18 -28.41 -8.65 -8.78
CA SER A 18 -27.63 -8.75 -7.53
C SER A 18 -26.27 -8.04 -7.46
N GLY A 19 -26.28 -6.81 -6.93
CA GLY A 19 -25.26 -6.34 -5.98
C GLY A 19 -23.77 -6.48 -6.33
N SER A 20 -23.34 -6.04 -7.53
CA SER A 20 -21.90 -5.82 -7.80
C SER A 20 -21.67 -4.46 -8.45
N ARG A 21 -20.69 -3.72 -7.91
CA ARG A 21 -20.27 -2.41 -8.40
C ARG A 21 -19.07 -2.63 -9.30
N TYR A 22 -19.13 -2.16 -10.54
CA TYR A 22 -18.06 -2.34 -11.51
C TYR A 22 -16.98 -1.27 -11.29
N ALA A 23 -15.85 -1.36 -12.00
CA ALA A 23 -14.82 -0.33 -12.00
C ALA A 23 -14.15 -0.18 -13.37
N THR A 24 -13.71 1.03 -13.66
CA THR A 24 -12.94 1.40 -14.84
C THR A 24 -11.51 1.71 -14.41
N LYS A 25 -10.51 1.16 -15.10
CA LYS A 25 -9.10 1.54 -14.90
C LYS A 25 -8.86 2.85 -15.65
N ILE A 26 -8.41 3.90 -14.95
CA ILE A 26 -8.37 5.25 -15.55
C ILE A 26 -6.95 5.68 -15.91
N ARG A 27 -5.93 5.35 -15.10
CA ARG A 27 -4.51 5.59 -15.45
C ARG A 27 -3.57 4.54 -14.87
N VAL A 28 -2.55 4.18 -15.65
CA VAL A 28 -1.30 3.56 -15.21
C VAL A 28 -0.23 4.65 -15.20
N PHE A 29 0.63 4.67 -14.18
CA PHE A 29 1.78 5.55 -14.10
C PHE A 29 3.09 4.75 -14.07
N ASP A 30 4.20 5.41 -14.41
CA ASP A 30 5.53 4.84 -14.28
C ASP A 30 5.77 4.28 -12.86
N GLY A 31 6.40 3.11 -12.79
CA GLY A 31 6.59 2.38 -11.54
C GLY A 31 5.42 1.46 -11.14
N GLY A 32 4.42 1.27 -12.00
CA GLY A 32 3.36 0.26 -11.81
C GLY A 32 2.24 0.68 -10.86
N LEU A 33 2.06 1.99 -10.67
CA LEU A 33 0.91 2.53 -9.96
C LEU A 33 -0.30 2.56 -10.89
N GLU A 34 -1.44 2.07 -10.42
CA GLU A 34 -2.71 2.01 -11.17
C GLU A 34 -3.82 2.65 -10.35
N VAL A 35 -4.66 3.46 -11.01
CA VAL A 35 -5.88 4.04 -10.41
C VAL A 35 -7.11 3.44 -11.07
N HIS A 36 -8.01 2.93 -10.24
CA HIS A 36 -9.28 2.30 -10.61
C HIS A 36 -10.43 3.09 -9.97
N GLU A 37 -11.44 3.48 -10.73
CA GLU A 37 -12.63 4.19 -10.25
C GLU A 37 -13.85 3.28 -10.31
N THR A 38 -14.74 3.32 -9.32
CA THR A 38 -16.00 2.55 -9.39
C THR A 38 -16.96 3.16 -10.41
N THR A 39 -17.75 2.34 -11.10
CA THR A 39 -18.72 2.83 -12.12
C THR A 39 -19.93 3.58 -11.55
N ASP A 40 -20.08 3.62 -10.23
CA ASP A 40 -20.99 4.53 -9.54
C ASP A 40 -20.34 5.88 -9.20
N PHE A 41 -19.10 6.11 -9.65
CA PHE A 41 -18.27 7.30 -9.43
C PHE A 41 -18.13 7.69 -7.93
N SER A 42 -18.29 6.71 -7.04
CA SER A 42 -18.33 6.96 -5.59
C SER A 42 -16.99 6.78 -4.88
N ARG A 43 -16.04 6.03 -5.47
CA ARG A 43 -14.80 5.58 -4.83
C ARG A 43 -13.66 5.42 -5.83
N LEU A 44 -12.46 5.76 -5.39
CA LEU A 44 -11.21 5.53 -6.11
C LEU A 44 -10.36 4.50 -5.34
N PHE A 45 -9.72 3.59 -6.07
CA PHE A 45 -8.77 2.63 -5.55
C PHE A 45 -7.42 2.85 -6.24
N VAL A 46 -6.38 3.09 -5.46
CA VAL A 46 -5.01 3.18 -5.96
C VAL A 46 -4.29 1.92 -5.56
N SER A 47 -3.81 1.18 -6.55
CA SER A 47 -3.02 -0.04 -6.36
C SER A 47 -1.64 0.14 -6.93
N GLU A 48 -0.60 -0.23 -6.18
CA GLU A 48 0.76 -0.26 -6.67
C GLU A 48 1.17 -1.72 -6.93
N ARG A 49 1.69 -1.98 -8.13
CA ARG A 49 2.12 -3.30 -8.57
C ARG A 49 3.59 -3.28 -8.97
N LEU A 50 4.35 -4.27 -8.52
CA LEU A 50 5.77 -4.42 -8.86
C LEU A 50 5.98 -5.83 -9.43
N ASP A 51 6.45 -5.92 -10.68
CA ASP A 51 6.47 -7.16 -11.47
C ASP A 51 5.09 -7.87 -11.53
N GLY A 52 3.99 -7.10 -11.58
CA GLY A 52 2.61 -7.59 -11.62
C GLY A 52 2.02 -8.03 -10.26
N GLU A 53 2.87 -8.23 -9.25
CA GLU A 53 2.48 -8.51 -7.87
C GLU A 53 1.94 -7.25 -7.19
N LEU A 54 0.79 -7.34 -6.52
CA LEU A 54 0.20 -6.22 -5.78
C LEU A 54 1.03 -5.96 -4.52
N ILE A 55 1.82 -4.88 -4.53
CA ILE A 55 2.68 -4.51 -3.40
C ILE A 55 1.99 -3.55 -2.43
N ASP A 56 0.99 -2.80 -2.88
CA ASP A 56 0.24 -1.86 -2.06
C ASP A 56 -1.16 -1.60 -2.64
N CYS A 57 -2.13 -1.25 -1.80
CA CYS A 57 -3.41 -0.72 -2.27
C CYS A 57 -4.17 0.04 -1.19
N TRP A 58 -4.77 1.19 -1.56
CA TRP A 58 -5.63 1.96 -0.68
C TRP A 58 -6.87 2.49 -1.39
N GLU A 59 -7.96 2.65 -0.64
CA GLU A 59 -9.17 3.35 -1.06
C GLU A 59 -9.01 4.86 -0.79
N VAL A 60 -9.60 5.68 -1.66
CA VAL A 60 -9.56 7.15 -1.66
C VAL A 60 -10.98 7.66 -1.93
N THR A 61 -11.44 8.68 -1.20
CA THR A 61 -12.84 9.14 -1.32
C THR A 61 -13.10 10.09 -2.49
N ASP A 62 -12.09 10.82 -2.95
CA ASP A 62 -12.24 11.86 -3.98
C ASP A 62 -10.91 12.18 -4.69
N ILE A 63 -11.01 12.96 -5.77
CA ILE A 63 -9.89 13.37 -6.62
C ILE A 63 -8.93 14.34 -5.89
N GLU A 64 -9.40 15.10 -4.90
CA GLU A 64 -8.56 16.02 -4.14
C GLU A 64 -7.61 15.25 -3.22
N GLU A 65 -8.11 14.24 -2.51
CA GLU A 65 -7.31 13.30 -1.75
C GLU A 65 -6.36 12.49 -2.65
N LEU A 66 -6.82 12.07 -3.84
CA LEU A 66 -5.96 11.38 -4.82
C LEU A 66 -4.77 12.25 -5.25
N SER A 67 -5.02 13.52 -5.60
CA SER A 67 -3.95 14.44 -6.05
C SER A 67 -2.92 14.75 -4.96
N LYS A 68 -3.34 14.79 -3.68
CA LYS A 68 -2.44 14.93 -2.52
C LYS A 68 -1.57 13.68 -2.31
N ARG A 69 -2.14 12.48 -2.48
CA ARG A 69 -1.45 11.19 -2.25
C ARG A 69 -0.64 10.71 -3.45
N VAL A 70 -0.97 11.15 -4.66
CA VAL A 70 -0.29 10.80 -5.91
C VAL A 70 -0.01 12.08 -6.71
N PRO A 71 1.06 12.83 -6.41
CA PRO A 71 1.40 14.06 -7.14
C PRO A 71 1.62 13.83 -8.65
N LEU A 72 2.08 12.62 -9.02
CA LEU A 72 2.21 12.18 -10.41
C LEU A 72 0.87 12.15 -11.18
N PHE A 73 -0.27 12.06 -10.49
CA PHE A 73 -1.61 12.03 -11.09
C PHE A 73 -1.94 13.32 -11.84
N VAL A 74 -1.47 14.46 -11.33
CA VAL A 74 -1.68 15.79 -11.92
C VAL A 74 -0.59 16.12 -12.95
N ALA A 75 0.57 15.47 -12.87
CA ALA A 75 1.74 15.78 -13.68
C ALA A 75 1.80 15.04 -15.04
N SER A 76 1.07 13.93 -15.22
CA SER A 76 1.13 13.17 -16.48
C SER A 76 0.14 13.69 -17.53
N ASN A 77 0.67 14.36 -18.55
CA ASN A 77 0.07 14.40 -19.90
C ASN A 77 0.20 13.03 -20.61
N GLY A 78 0.12 11.95 -19.84
CA GLY A 78 0.31 10.58 -20.31
C GLY A 78 -0.92 10.09 -21.07
N GLU A 79 -0.64 9.30 -22.11
CA GLU A 79 -1.62 8.72 -23.01
C GLU A 79 -2.65 7.88 -22.22
N VAL A 80 -3.94 8.12 -22.50
CA VAL A 80 -5.04 7.47 -21.79
C VAL A 80 -5.38 6.16 -22.51
N ASP A 81 -4.91 5.05 -21.98
CA ASP A 81 -5.33 3.71 -22.44
C ASP A 81 -6.69 3.37 -21.79
N SER A 82 -7.77 3.98 -22.29
CA SER A 82 -9.12 3.94 -21.71
C SER A 82 -9.86 2.61 -21.87
N ASP A 83 -9.36 1.71 -22.72
CA ASP A 83 -10.16 0.62 -23.30
C ASP A 83 -9.77 -0.78 -22.75
N VAL A 84 -8.89 -0.84 -21.75
CA VAL A 84 -8.53 -2.11 -21.09
C VAL A 84 -9.62 -2.52 -20.08
N ALA A 85 -10.57 -3.32 -20.54
CA ALA A 85 -11.58 -3.95 -19.70
C ALA A 85 -10.93 -4.80 -18.60
N VAL A 86 -11.15 -4.42 -17.33
CA VAL A 86 -10.63 -5.14 -16.16
C VAL A 86 -11.53 -6.34 -15.85
N ASP A 87 -10.95 -7.52 -15.66
CA ASP A 87 -11.71 -8.70 -15.21
C ASP A 87 -12.41 -8.42 -13.87
N GLN A 88 -13.72 -8.69 -13.85
CA GLN A 88 -14.60 -8.35 -12.73
C GLN A 88 -14.24 -9.12 -11.45
N ARG A 89 -13.66 -10.33 -11.57
CA ARG A 89 -13.15 -11.10 -10.42
C ARG A 89 -11.83 -10.53 -9.92
N ALA A 90 -10.88 -10.25 -10.82
CA ALA A 90 -9.62 -9.61 -10.48
C ALA A 90 -9.80 -8.25 -9.79
N PHE A 91 -10.76 -7.43 -10.23
CA PHE A 91 -11.07 -6.18 -9.53
C PHE A 91 -11.79 -6.41 -8.19
N ALA A 92 -12.72 -7.36 -8.09
CA ALA A 92 -13.36 -7.67 -6.81
C ALA A 92 -12.34 -8.15 -5.77
N ASP A 93 -11.39 -9.00 -6.16
CA ASP A 93 -10.27 -9.46 -5.32
C ASP A 93 -9.31 -8.30 -4.96
N LEU A 94 -9.04 -7.40 -5.91
CA LEU A 94 -8.25 -6.19 -5.64
C LEU A 94 -8.96 -5.31 -4.61
N ALA A 95 -10.19 -4.87 -4.89
CA ALA A 95 -10.98 -4.03 -3.99
C ALA A 95 -11.21 -4.69 -2.62
N ALA A 96 -11.35 -6.02 -2.55
CA ALA A 96 -11.36 -6.76 -1.30
C ALA A 96 -10.02 -6.65 -0.57
N LYS A 97 -8.87 -6.80 -1.24
CA LYS A 97 -7.53 -6.60 -0.63
C LYS A 97 -7.30 -5.16 -0.17
N CYS A 98 -7.70 -4.16 -0.96
CA CYS A 98 -7.60 -2.74 -0.60
C CYS A 98 -8.47 -2.43 0.63
N LYS A 99 -9.69 -2.97 0.69
CA LYS A 99 -10.56 -2.90 1.87
C LYS A 99 -10.02 -3.71 3.06
N HIS A 100 -9.34 -4.83 2.81
CA HIS A 100 -8.78 -5.73 3.83
C HIS A 100 -7.35 -5.41 4.26
N GLN A 101 -6.73 -4.32 3.79
CA GLN A 101 -5.75 -3.60 4.63
C GLN A 101 -6.43 -3.06 5.91
N SER A 102 -7.75 -3.16 6.07
CA SER A 102 -8.42 -3.05 7.37
C SER A 102 -8.45 -4.35 8.21
N ARG A 103 -7.76 -5.45 7.86
CA ARG A 103 -7.71 -6.66 8.72
C ARG A 103 -6.52 -6.64 9.66
N SER A 104 -6.77 -7.10 10.89
CA SER A 104 -5.70 -7.35 11.87
C SER A 104 -4.66 -8.33 11.31
N PRO A 105 -3.36 -8.12 11.57
CA PRO A 105 -2.33 -9.10 11.21
C PRO A 105 -2.56 -10.42 11.96
N THR A 106 -2.98 -11.46 11.23
CA THR A 106 -3.07 -12.83 11.78
C THR A 106 -1.70 -13.41 12.13
N ASN A 107 -0.63 -12.82 11.59
CA ASN A 107 0.73 -13.12 11.97
C ASN A 107 1.21 -12.18 13.08
N SER A 108 1.67 -12.77 14.18
CA SER A 108 2.46 -12.11 15.23
C SER A 108 3.79 -11.61 14.67
N ARG A 109 3.77 -10.47 13.96
CA ARG A 109 4.98 -9.69 13.67
C ARG A 109 5.63 -9.36 15.02
N HIS A 110 6.91 -9.67 15.19
CA HIS A 110 7.69 -9.21 16.35
C HIS A 110 7.88 -7.70 16.25
N LYS A 111 6.86 -6.96 16.69
CA LYS A 111 6.84 -5.51 16.63
C LYS A 111 7.91 -4.92 17.57
N ARG A 112 8.23 -3.66 17.34
CA ARG A 112 9.16 -2.86 18.15
C ARG A 112 8.72 -2.88 19.62
N ALA A 113 9.69 -2.80 20.54
CA ALA A 113 9.53 -2.96 22.00
C ALA A 113 8.76 -1.82 22.71
N MET A 114 7.78 -1.23 22.02
CA MET A 114 6.82 -0.28 22.57
C MET A 114 5.59 -1.04 23.05
N SER A 115 5.29 -0.95 24.34
CA SER A 115 3.96 -1.32 24.88
C SER A 115 2.88 -0.50 24.17
N ILE A 116 1.64 -1.00 24.16
CA ILE A 116 0.50 -0.27 23.57
C ILE A 116 0.37 1.11 24.22
N PHE A 117 0.33 2.15 23.39
CA PHE A 117 0.34 3.54 23.83
C PHE A 117 -0.95 3.84 24.63
N PRO A 118 -0.88 4.54 25.78
CA PRO A 118 -2.05 4.79 26.61
C PRO A 118 -3.20 5.45 25.84
N GLY A 119 -4.41 4.92 25.99
CA GLY A 119 -5.60 5.40 25.25
C GLY A 119 -5.69 4.95 23.79
N THR A 120 -4.87 3.97 23.39
CA THR A 120 -4.90 3.33 22.06
C THR A 120 -5.03 1.82 22.21
N ASN A 121 -5.48 1.13 21.16
CA ASN A 121 -5.62 -0.32 21.10
C ASN A 121 -4.66 -0.95 20.08
N TRP A 122 -4.17 -0.19 19.11
CA TRP A 122 -3.36 -0.65 17.98
C TRP A 122 -1.93 -0.10 17.98
N CYS A 123 -1.68 1.02 18.67
CA CYS A 123 -0.38 1.68 18.65
C CYS A 123 0.63 1.02 19.60
N GLY A 124 1.16 -0.14 19.22
CA GLY A 124 2.25 -0.81 19.94
C GLY A 124 2.41 -2.30 19.60
N SER A 125 3.13 -3.03 20.43
CA SER A 125 3.30 -4.48 20.32
C SER A 125 1.96 -5.23 20.47
N GLY A 126 1.60 -6.05 19.48
CA GLY A 126 0.28 -6.69 19.39
C GLY A 126 -0.85 -5.69 19.13
N HIS A 127 -2.08 -6.03 19.52
CA HIS A 127 -3.19 -5.10 19.69
C HIS A 127 -4.04 -5.54 20.89
N GLN A 128 -4.73 -4.61 21.54
CA GLN A 128 -5.71 -4.88 22.60
C GLN A 128 -7.17 -4.79 22.12
N ALA A 129 -7.38 -4.41 20.86
CA ALA A 129 -8.73 -4.31 20.28
C ALA A 129 -9.46 -5.68 20.32
N PRO A 130 -10.62 -5.78 20.99
CA PRO A 130 -11.37 -7.03 21.08
C PRO A 130 -12.08 -7.41 19.77
N ASP A 131 -12.33 -6.44 18.89
CA ASP A 131 -12.80 -6.66 17.52
C ASP A 131 -12.06 -5.70 16.56
N PRO A 132 -11.69 -6.13 15.33
CA PRO A 132 -11.09 -5.24 14.34
C PRO A 132 -11.86 -3.94 14.08
N HIS A 133 -13.18 -3.93 14.25
CA HIS A 133 -14.10 -2.84 13.97
C HIS A 133 -14.50 -2.01 15.20
N THR A 134 -13.88 -2.23 16.37
CA THR A 134 -14.12 -1.34 17.53
C THR A 134 -13.84 0.12 17.20
N THR A 135 -14.70 1.01 17.71
CA THR A 135 -14.57 2.47 17.58
C THR A 135 -13.18 2.91 18.05
N SER A 136 -12.35 3.25 17.07
CA SER A 136 -10.94 3.61 17.24
C SER A 136 -10.81 5.12 17.13
N SER A 137 -9.95 5.72 17.95
CA SER A 137 -9.52 7.11 17.74
C SER A 137 -8.83 7.24 16.38
N GLU A 138 -8.79 8.43 15.79
CA GLU A 138 -8.09 8.64 14.52
C GLU A 138 -6.62 8.19 14.60
N THR A 139 -5.98 8.39 15.76
CA THR A 139 -4.63 7.86 16.08
C THR A 139 -4.58 6.33 15.98
N ASP A 140 -5.55 5.62 16.58
CA ASP A 140 -5.65 4.16 16.47
C ASP A 140 -5.84 3.69 15.03
N LYS A 141 -6.60 4.42 14.21
CA LYS A 141 -6.78 4.10 12.78
C LYS A 141 -5.45 4.19 12.02
N CYS A 142 -4.63 5.22 12.28
CA CYS A 142 -3.29 5.33 11.72
C CYS A 142 -2.41 4.13 12.09
N CYS A 143 -2.41 3.72 13.36
CA CYS A 143 -1.64 2.57 13.84
C CYS A 143 -2.13 1.24 13.25
N ARG A 144 -3.44 1.07 13.14
CA ARG A 144 -4.10 -0.12 12.57
C ARG A 144 -3.81 -0.26 11.06
N GLN A 145 -3.75 0.87 10.33
CA GLN A 145 -3.33 0.90 8.92
C GLN A 145 -1.83 0.65 8.76
N HIS A 146 -1.00 1.20 9.65
CA HIS A 146 0.44 0.90 9.68
C HIS A 146 0.69 -0.60 9.93
N ASP A 147 -0.11 -1.19 10.81
CA ASP A 147 -0.06 -2.60 11.13
C ASP A 147 -0.42 -3.53 9.98
N SER A 148 -1.30 -3.11 9.07
CA SER A 148 -1.69 -3.92 7.91
C SER A 148 -0.67 -3.91 6.78
N CYS A 149 0.50 -3.26 6.94
CA CYS A 149 1.51 -3.12 5.89
C CYS A 149 1.85 -4.50 5.28
N PRO A 150 1.57 -4.72 3.97
CA PRO A 150 1.70 -6.03 3.34
C PRO A 150 3.16 -6.44 3.12
N ILE A 151 4.06 -5.46 3.03
CA ILE A 151 5.48 -5.65 2.82
C ILE A 151 6.22 -5.27 4.10
N PHE A 152 6.77 -6.30 4.72
CA PHE A 152 7.59 -6.20 5.92
C PHE A 152 8.71 -7.25 5.88
N LEU A 153 9.68 -7.06 6.76
CA LEU A 153 10.83 -7.94 6.97
C LEU A 153 10.94 -8.22 8.47
N GLY A 154 10.60 -9.44 8.89
CA GLY A 154 10.56 -9.87 10.29
C GLY A 154 11.93 -9.88 10.96
N SER A 155 11.96 -9.81 12.29
CA SER A 155 13.18 -9.94 13.09
C SER A 155 13.93 -11.24 12.75
N GLY A 156 15.18 -11.15 12.31
CA GLY A 156 16.00 -12.30 11.90
C GLY A 156 15.65 -12.93 10.53
N GLU A 157 14.62 -12.43 9.83
CA GLU A 157 14.18 -12.94 8.53
C GLU A 157 15.20 -12.60 7.43
N PHE A 158 15.41 -13.53 6.50
CA PHE A 158 16.11 -13.27 5.24
C PHE A 158 15.13 -13.31 4.08
N LYS A 159 14.87 -12.16 3.47
CA LYS A 159 13.91 -11.97 2.38
C LYS A 159 14.32 -10.73 1.57
N TYR A 160 13.93 -10.65 0.30
CA TYR A 160 14.36 -9.56 -0.60
C TYR A 160 15.89 -9.39 -0.59
N GLY A 161 16.64 -10.50 -0.75
CA GLY A 161 18.10 -10.52 -0.77
C GLY A 161 18.82 -10.05 0.50
N THR A 162 18.09 -9.72 1.58
CA THR A 162 18.60 -8.98 2.73
C THR A 162 18.20 -9.66 4.03
N ARG A 163 19.05 -9.60 5.05
CA ARG A 163 18.72 -10.07 6.39
C ARG A 163 18.38 -8.90 7.31
N ASN A 164 17.26 -9.00 8.00
CA ASN A 164 16.98 -8.11 9.13
C ASN A 164 17.70 -8.63 10.37
N TYR A 165 18.74 -7.92 10.80
CA TYR A 165 19.48 -8.21 12.03
C TYR A 165 18.90 -7.50 13.27
N LEU A 166 17.90 -6.63 13.11
CA LEU A 166 17.26 -5.90 14.19
C LEU A 166 16.29 -6.83 14.97
N PRO A 167 16.10 -6.61 16.29
CA PRO A 167 15.21 -7.42 17.13
C PRO A 167 13.72 -7.08 16.92
N TYR A 168 13.35 -6.50 15.78
CA TYR A 168 11.99 -6.08 15.46
C TYR A 168 11.72 -6.13 13.95
N THR A 169 10.45 -6.25 13.58
CA THR A 169 10.00 -6.15 12.19
C THR A 169 10.24 -4.74 11.63
N ILE A 170 10.84 -4.67 10.44
CA ILE A 170 10.96 -3.46 9.63
C ILE A 170 9.82 -3.46 8.60
N SER A 171 9.22 -2.30 8.35
CA SER A 171 8.14 -2.12 7.36
C SER A 171 8.69 -1.48 6.08
N TYR A 172 7.93 -1.60 4.99
CA TYR A 172 8.18 -0.87 3.75
C TYR A 172 8.07 0.64 3.97
N CYS A 173 9.00 1.43 3.44
CA CYS A 173 9.07 2.88 3.69
C CYS A 173 7.77 3.62 3.34
N LYS A 174 7.03 3.19 2.31
CA LYS A 174 5.73 3.80 1.96
C LYS A 174 4.68 3.64 3.06
N CYS A 175 4.69 2.54 3.82
CA CYS A 175 3.82 2.36 4.97
C CYS A 175 4.18 3.34 6.10
N ASP A 176 5.47 3.50 6.40
CA ASP A 176 5.94 4.40 7.46
C ASP A 176 5.74 5.88 7.09
N TYR A 177 5.89 6.26 5.82
CA TYR A 177 5.59 7.61 5.34
C TYR A 177 4.08 7.93 5.39
N ARG A 178 3.21 6.97 5.07
CA ARG A 178 1.76 7.14 5.29
C ARG A 178 1.40 7.25 6.76
N PHE A 179 2.06 6.47 7.62
CA PHE A 179 1.86 6.56 9.06
C PHE A 179 2.27 7.93 9.61
N HIS A 180 3.41 8.48 9.16
CA HIS A 180 3.84 9.86 9.47
C HIS A 180 2.77 10.89 9.08
N GLY A 181 2.31 10.87 7.82
CA GLY A 181 1.29 11.79 7.33
C GLY A 181 -0.07 11.64 8.02
N CYS A 182 -0.48 10.40 8.34
CA CYS A 182 -1.73 10.12 9.06
C CYS A 182 -1.71 10.71 10.47
N LEU A 183 -0.60 10.51 11.21
CA LEU A 183 -0.42 11.12 12.53
C LEU A 183 -0.37 12.65 12.44
N LYS A 184 0.35 13.22 11.46
CA LYS A 184 0.41 14.67 11.23
C LYS A 184 -0.94 15.33 10.94
N ASN A 185 -1.82 14.63 10.24
CA ASN A 185 -3.17 15.11 9.94
C ASN A 185 -4.17 14.83 11.08
N THR A 186 -3.76 14.14 12.14
CA THR A 186 -4.59 13.82 13.29
C THR A 186 -4.38 14.84 14.41
N SER A 187 -5.40 15.66 14.69
CA SER A 187 -5.38 16.66 15.77
C SER A 187 -5.53 16.04 17.17
N SER A 188 -4.53 15.26 17.59
CA SER A 188 -4.50 14.58 18.90
C SER A 188 -3.13 14.62 19.55
N VAL A 189 -3.09 14.92 20.86
CA VAL A 189 -1.87 14.83 21.69
C VAL A 189 -1.25 13.43 21.63
N ALA A 190 -2.08 12.38 21.53
CA ALA A 190 -1.60 11.01 21.38
C ALA A 190 -0.89 10.80 20.03
N ALA A 191 -1.39 11.39 18.94
CA ALA A 191 -0.75 11.30 17.63
C ALA A 191 0.61 12.02 17.61
N ASP A 192 0.68 13.21 18.22
CA ASP A 192 1.92 13.98 18.28
C ASP A 192 3.01 13.33 19.16
N LEU A 193 2.64 12.80 20.32
CA LEU A 193 3.59 12.09 21.19
C LEU A 193 4.06 10.78 20.53
N LEU A 194 3.15 10.02 19.92
CA LEU A 194 3.47 8.80 19.20
C LEU A 194 4.36 9.06 17.99
N GLY A 195 4.07 10.10 17.21
CA GLY A 195 4.86 10.50 16.05
C GLY A 195 6.28 10.89 16.46
N ARG A 196 6.43 11.79 17.45
CA ARG A 196 7.75 12.17 17.97
C ARG A 196 8.52 10.96 18.50
N PHE A 197 7.88 10.08 19.26
CA PHE A 197 8.54 8.88 19.77
C PHE A 197 9.00 7.96 18.62
N TYR A 198 8.10 7.61 17.71
CA TYR A 198 8.35 6.65 16.64
C TYR A 198 9.40 7.13 15.63
N PHE A 199 9.33 8.39 15.21
CA PHE A 199 10.15 8.94 14.14
C PHE A 199 11.44 9.63 14.63
N ASN A 200 11.45 10.18 15.85
CA ASN A 200 12.62 10.94 16.35
C ASN A 200 13.39 10.24 17.48
N VAL A 201 12.75 9.38 18.28
CA VAL A 201 13.36 8.79 19.50
C VAL A 201 13.67 7.31 19.35
N ALA A 202 12.79 6.54 18.72
CA ALA A 202 12.95 5.09 18.58
C ALA A 202 14.01 4.67 17.54
N HIS A 203 14.63 5.62 16.83
CA HIS A 203 15.63 5.41 15.78
C HIS A 203 15.23 4.30 14.79
N ASN A 204 13.96 4.35 14.38
CA ASN A 204 13.34 3.36 13.54
C ASN A 204 13.81 3.48 12.08
N GLU A 205 14.15 2.35 11.48
CA GLU A 205 14.42 2.23 10.04
C GLU A 205 13.19 1.72 9.28
N CYS A 206 13.15 1.97 7.97
CA CYS A 206 12.27 1.30 7.02
C CYS A 206 13.11 0.69 5.88
N PHE A 207 12.50 0.01 4.92
CA PHE A 207 13.21 -0.39 3.69
C PHE A 207 12.47 -0.03 2.41
N ASP A 208 13.24 0.30 1.37
CA ASP A 208 12.78 0.33 -0.02
C ASP A 208 13.12 -1.01 -0.71
N LEU A 209 12.38 -1.36 -1.76
CA LEU A 209 12.74 -2.44 -2.67
C LEU A 209 13.41 -1.84 -3.90
N VAL A 210 14.68 -2.18 -4.14
CA VAL A 210 15.48 -1.69 -5.25
C VAL A 210 16.00 -2.84 -6.12
N TYR A 211 16.16 -2.63 -7.42
CA TYR A 211 16.76 -3.63 -8.30
C TYR A 211 18.27 -3.49 -8.35
N GLU A 212 18.97 -4.46 -7.78
CA GLU A 212 20.43 -4.55 -7.80
C GLU A 212 20.87 -5.77 -8.61
N GLU A 213 22.04 -5.68 -9.26
CA GLU A 213 22.65 -6.87 -9.85
C GLU A 213 23.23 -7.75 -8.75
N THR A 214 22.68 -8.95 -8.64
CA THR A 214 23.03 -9.92 -7.59
C THR A 214 23.45 -11.23 -8.21
N CYS A 215 24.23 -12.02 -7.47
CA CYS A 215 24.60 -13.34 -7.95
C CYS A 215 23.41 -14.30 -7.92
N LYS A 216 22.99 -14.78 -9.09
CA LYS A 216 21.95 -15.80 -9.27
C LYS A 216 22.52 -17.21 -9.05
N GLU A 217 23.72 -17.46 -9.54
CA GLU A 217 24.39 -18.76 -9.48
C GLU A 217 25.87 -18.58 -9.12
N TRP A 218 26.31 -19.27 -8.07
CA TRP A 218 27.71 -19.23 -7.60
C TRP A 218 28.53 -20.35 -8.24
N TYR A 219 29.85 -20.18 -8.35
CA TYR A 219 30.73 -21.30 -8.71
C TYR A 219 30.76 -22.36 -7.59
N LEU A 220 30.96 -23.62 -7.98
CA LEU A 220 30.85 -24.78 -7.08
C LEU A 220 31.84 -24.70 -5.89
N PHE A 221 31.40 -25.18 -4.72
CA PHE A 221 32.18 -25.23 -3.47
C PHE A 221 32.77 -23.89 -2.98
N GLY A 222 32.14 -22.76 -3.32
CA GLY A 222 32.45 -21.49 -2.66
C GLY A 222 33.83 -20.91 -3.00
N LEU A 223 34.40 -21.28 -4.15
CA LEU A 223 35.65 -20.75 -4.69
C LEU A 223 35.53 -19.29 -5.20
N GLY A 224 34.92 -18.41 -4.40
CA GLY A 224 35.05 -16.96 -4.52
C GLY A 224 34.63 -16.34 -5.85
N GLY A 225 33.46 -16.68 -6.39
CA GLY A 225 32.99 -16.03 -7.61
C GLY A 225 31.53 -16.33 -7.98
N CYS A 226 30.94 -15.40 -8.74
CA CYS A 226 29.61 -15.54 -9.30
C CYS A 226 29.69 -16.05 -10.76
N LYS A 227 28.92 -17.10 -11.07
CA LYS A 227 28.80 -17.68 -12.41
C LYS A 227 27.79 -16.92 -13.27
N SER A 228 26.69 -16.44 -12.69
CA SER A 228 25.72 -15.58 -13.40
C SER A 228 25.13 -14.50 -12.51
N TYR A 229 25.19 -13.26 -12.99
CA TYR A 229 24.50 -12.12 -12.37
C TYR A 229 23.09 -12.00 -12.92
N GLY A 230 22.19 -11.45 -12.12
CA GLY A 230 20.89 -11.01 -12.57
C GLY A 230 20.30 -9.99 -11.62
N ARG A 231 19.50 -9.07 -12.17
CA ARG A 231 18.77 -8.09 -11.37
C ARG A 231 17.79 -8.81 -10.44
N THR A 232 17.85 -8.53 -9.14
CA THR A 232 16.87 -8.98 -8.15
C THR A 232 16.44 -7.83 -7.25
N ARG A 233 15.30 -8.02 -6.58
CA ARG A 233 14.75 -7.06 -5.62
C ARG A 233 15.47 -7.22 -4.28
N VAL A 234 16.27 -6.22 -3.92
CA VAL A 234 17.00 -6.13 -2.65
C VAL A 234 16.31 -5.12 -1.74
N ALA A 235 16.10 -5.45 -0.47
CA ALA A 235 15.59 -4.52 0.54
C ALA A 235 16.72 -3.60 1.04
N ARG A 236 16.67 -2.32 0.66
CA ARG A 236 17.65 -1.32 1.09
C ARG A 236 17.09 -0.50 2.24
N PHE A 237 17.73 -0.57 3.41
CA PHE A 237 17.27 0.13 4.60
C PHE A 237 17.45 1.65 4.47
N ARG A 238 16.57 2.40 5.12
CA ARG A 238 16.48 3.86 5.09
C ARG A 238 16.18 4.41 6.48
N GLU A 239 16.74 5.57 6.76
CA GLU A 239 16.30 6.42 7.86
C GLU A 239 14.92 7.01 7.57
N LEU A 240 14.10 7.15 8.62
CA LEU A 240 12.78 7.77 8.53
C LEU A 240 12.85 9.31 8.61
N PRO A 241 11.89 10.03 7.99
CA PRO A 241 11.77 11.47 8.14
C PRO A 241 11.41 11.83 9.59
N ARG A 242 11.96 12.94 10.08
CA ARG A 242 11.59 13.47 11.40
C ARG A 242 10.12 13.90 11.45
N TYR A 243 9.52 13.72 12.62
CA TYR A 243 8.16 14.16 12.95
C TYR A 243 8.18 15.50 13.71
#